data_AF-A0A9D7S8P6-F1
#
_entry.id   AF-A0A9D7S8P6-F1
#
_cell.length_a   1.000
_cell.length_b   1.000
_cell.length_c   1.000
_cell.angle_alpha   90.00
_cell.angle_beta   90.00
_cell.angle_gamma   90.00
#
_symmetry.space_group_name_H-M   'P 1'
#
loop_
_entity.id
_entity.type
_entity.pdbx_description
1 polymer ?
#
loop_
_entity_poly.entity_id
_entity_poly.type
_entity_poly.pdbx_seq_one_letter_code
_entity_poly.pdbx_strand_id
1 'polypeptide(L)'
;MKLFLFSIGIMIILFSNLHCFHKTNTLQKQQSSSLISVQQDSLDLITNINNLDTAKLPRYTIRVNIHYIHSANGGFHNGPPSDEQVTNGNTWGLRLINHINSILKDLQYSATSKAQFLGDSRIRVELYSDPLQSSDSTHGVWYWKSKDQCKYLYGDSVLHIFIVDYDQNKDCNLKGYACGLDFCNELVLQDAYDNALNQCIFGWWSFASLFCHEMGHIMGLCHSFYCDNECKDVDLDIARECNKNPCYSDCGGPNSGFCNNWPSGSNNMMGYNANQNALSPCQWKKLFTNLVFTKAKYVVRHDVKEILR
;
A
#
# COMPACT_ATOMS: atom_id res chain seq x y z
N MET A 1 23.74 -65.05 -26.57
CA MET A 1 23.48 -65.20 -28.02
C MET A 1 22.72 -63.97 -28.50
N LYS A 2 23.15 -63.39 -29.62
CA LYS A 2 22.67 -62.19 -30.34
C LYS A 2 23.23 -60.81 -29.93
N LEU A 3 24.34 -60.51 -30.63
CA LEU A 3 24.80 -59.20 -31.11
C LEU A 3 23.66 -58.31 -31.63
N PHE A 4 23.78 -56.99 -31.43
CA PHE A 4 23.48 -56.00 -32.46
C PHE A 4 24.41 -54.78 -32.35
N LEU A 5 25.11 -54.52 -33.45
CA LEU A 5 25.93 -53.34 -33.72
C LEU A 5 25.04 -52.12 -33.97
N PHE A 6 25.50 -50.93 -33.56
CA PHE A 6 25.24 -49.70 -34.32
C PHE A 6 26.43 -48.74 -34.21
N SER A 7 26.92 -48.33 -35.39
CA SER A 7 27.97 -47.34 -35.63
C SER A 7 27.36 -46.23 -36.48
N ILE A 8 27.39 -44.99 -36.01
CA ILE A 8 27.17 -43.73 -36.75
C ILE A 8 27.91 -42.68 -35.91
N GLY A 9 28.88 -41.88 -36.33
CA GLY A 9 29.17 -41.27 -37.63
C GLY A 9 29.43 -39.79 -37.32
N ILE A 10 30.69 -39.42 -37.07
CA ILE A 10 31.11 -38.04 -36.77
C ILE A 10 30.99 -37.22 -38.06
N MET A 11 30.12 -36.20 -38.06
CA MET A 11 30.09 -35.20 -39.12
C MET A 11 30.58 -33.85 -38.57
N ILE A 12 31.79 -33.48 -39.00
CA ILE A 12 32.37 -32.14 -38.80
C ILE A 12 31.73 -31.22 -39.84
N ILE A 13 30.97 -30.23 -39.38
CA ILE A 13 30.50 -29.13 -40.21
C ILE A 13 31.37 -27.91 -39.93
N LEU A 14 32.29 -27.65 -40.85
CA LEU A 14 32.96 -26.36 -41.01
C LEU A 14 31.96 -25.41 -41.71
N PHE A 15 31.44 -24.41 -40.99
CA PHE A 15 30.86 -23.24 -41.63
C PHE A 15 31.79 -22.03 -41.50
N SER A 16 32.08 -21.50 -42.68
CA SER A 16 32.89 -20.37 -43.02
C SER A 16 32.39 -19.09 -42.35
N ASN A 17 33.31 -18.38 -41.70
CA ASN A 17 33.17 -16.96 -41.41
C ASN A 17 33.08 -16.20 -42.75
N LEU A 18 31.97 -15.50 -43.01
CA LEU A 18 31.98 -14.23 -43.74
C LEU A 18 30.62 -13.50 -43.58
N HIS A 19 30.71 -12.24 -43.16
CA HIS A 19 29.70 -11.18 -43.30
C HIS A 19 28.42 -11.24 -42.43
N CYS A 20 28.56 -10.81 -41.17
CA CYS A 20 27.47 -10.12 -40.46
C CYS A 20 28.03 -9.12 -39.41
N PHE A 21 29.02 -8.31 -39.81
CA PHE A 21 29.67 -7.32 -38.92
C PHE A 21 29.20 -5.90 -39.26
N HIS A 22 27.91 -5.62 -39.03
CA HIS A 22 27.46 -4.21 -38.94
C HIS A 22 26.16 -3.98 -38.15
N LYS A 23 25.48 -5.02 -37.66
CA LYS A 23 24.22 -4.88 -36.89
C LYS A 23 24.37 -5.09 -35.37
N THR A 24 25.52 -5.53 -34.88
CA THR A 24 25.78 -5.84 -33.47
C THR A 24 26.18 -4.60 -32.64
N ASN A 25 26.90 -3.64 -33.23
CA ASN A 25 27.36 -2.45 -32.49
C ASN A 25 26.24 -1.48 -32.07
N THR A 26 25.14 -1.39 -32.83
CA THR A 26 24.04 -0.47 -32.52
C THR A 26 23.15 -0.99 -31.38
N LEU A 27 22.86 -2.30 -31.37
CA LEU A 27 22.08 -2.95 -30.31
C LEU A 27 22.82 -2.96 -28.97
N GLN A 28 24.13 -3.23 -28.98
CA GLN A 28 24.93 -3.25 -27.76
C GLN A 28 25.12 -1.83 -27.17
N LYS A 29 25.25 -0.81 -28.03
CA LYS A 29 25.32 0.60 -27.60
C LYS A 29 23.98 1.11 -27.08
N GLN A 30 22.85 0.73 -27.69
CA GLN A 30 21.52 1.06 -27.19
C GLN A 30 21.24 0.41 -25.84
N GLN A 31 21.57 -0.87 -25.68
CA GLN A 31 21.38 -1.61 -24.42
C GLN A 31 22.29 -1.08 -23.29
N SER A 32 23.52 -0.70 -23.62
CA SER A 32 24.42 -0.02 -22.66
C SER A 32 23.90 1.36 -22.27
N SER A 33 23.41 2.16 -23.22
CA SER A 33 22.85 3.48 -22.94
C SER A 33 21.56 3.43 -22.11
N SER A 34 20.69 2.43 -22.34
CA SER A 34 19.48 2.25 -21.55
C SER A 34 19.79 1.80 -20.12
N LEU A 35 20.77 0.91 -19.94
CA LEU A 35 21.20 0.47 -18.60
C LEU A 35 21.79 1.63 -17.78
N ILE A 36 22.63 2.46 -18.41
CA ILE A 36 23.20 3.66 -17.78
C ILE A 36 22.08 4.65 -17.41
N SER A 37 21.09 4.84 -18.28
CA SER A 37 19.94 5.72 -18.02
C SER A 37 19.08 5.24 -16.85
N VAL A 38 18.82 3.93 -16.72
CA VAL A 38 18.02 3.37 -15.62
C VAL A 38 18.77 3.48 -14.29
N GLN A 39 20.07 3.25 -14.29
CA GLN A 39 20.90 3.40 -13.10
C GLN A 39 20.96 4.87 -12.64
N GLN A 40 21.03 5.83 -13.57
CA GLN A 40 21.00 7.25 -13.24
C GLN A 40 19.64 7.68 -12.67
N ASP A 41 18.51 7.26 -13.27
CA ASP A 41 17.16 7.57 -12.74
C ASP A 41 17.01 7.05 -11.31
N SER A 42 17.51 5.84 -11.03
CA SER A 42 17.44 5.23 -9.70
C SER A 42 18.26 6.01 -8.67
N LEU A 43 19.46 6.46 -9.03
CA LEU A 43 20.31 7.28 -8.18
C LEU A 43 19.71 8.67 -7.91
N ASP A 44 19.11 9.28 -8.93
CA ASP A 44 18.44 10.58 -8.81
C ASP A 44 17.24 10.48 -7.86
N LEU A 45 16.42 9.43 -7.99
CA LEU A 45 15.29 9.17 -7.09
C LEU A 45 15.75 9.00 -5.64
N ILE A 46 16.75 8.14 -5.39
CA ILE A 46 17.30 7.95 -4.04
C ILE A 46 17.85 9.25 -3.45
N THR A 47 18.56 10.04 -4.26
CA THR A 47 19.11 11.32 -3.83
C THR A 47 17.99 12.28 -3.42
N ASN A 48 16.94 12.39 -4.23
CA ASN A 48 15.80 13.27 -3.96
C ASN A 48 15.00 12.80 -2.73
N ILE A 49 14.81 11.49 -2.54
CA ILE A 49 14.20 10.92 -1.32
C ILE A 49 15.01 11.29 -0.08
N ASN A 50 16.32 11.07 -0.11
CA ASN A 50 17.20 11.37 1.02
C ASN A 50 17.20 12.86 1.38
N ASN A 51 17.05 13.73 0.39
CA ASN A 51 16.94 15.18 0.55
C ASN A 51 15.52 15.68 0.86
N LEU A 52 14.52 14.80 0.89
CA LEU A 52 13.10 15.16 1.02
C LEU A 52 12.62 16.15 -0.08
N ASP A 53 13.22 16.10 -1.27
CA ASP A 53 12.88 16.98 -2.40
C ASP A 53 11.68 16.41 -3.17
N THR A 54 10.49 16.50 -2.55
CA THR A 54 9.24 15.93 -3.08
C THR A 54 8.83 16.51 -4.43
N ALA A 55 9.27 17.72 -4.76
CA ALA A 55 8.98 18.39 -6.02
C ALA A 55 9.64 17.68 -7.21
N LYS A 56 10.76 16.98 -6.99
CA LYS A 56 11.47 16.20 -8.01
C LYS A 56 11.06 14.73 -8.05
N LEU A 57 10.14 14.31 -7.18
CA LEU A 57 9.70 12.92 -7.12
C LEU A 57 8.41 12.70 -7.92
N PRO A 58 8.29 11.56 -8.61
CA PRO A 58 7.05 11.16 -9.24
C PRO A 58 5.94 11.02 -8.19
N ARG A 59 4.69 11.00 -8.65
CA ARG A 59 3.55 10.63 -7.81
C ARG A 59 3.23 9.17 -8.08
N TYR A 60 2.91 8.43 -7.04
CA TYR A 60 2.48 7.04 -7.14
C TYR A 60 1.00 6.92 -6.79
N THR A 61 0.28 6.10 -7.56
CA THR A 61 -1.12 5.78 -7.30
C THR A 61 -1.25 4.30 -6.97
N ILE A 62 -1.88 4.00 -5.84
CA ILE A 62 -2.23 2.66 -5.39
C ILE A 62 -3.65 2.37 -5.88
N ARG A 63 -3.76 1.43 -6.81
CA ARG A 63 -5.04 0.94 -7.31
C ARG A 63 -5.66 0.00 -6.29
N VAL A 64 -6.90 0.26 -5.90
CA VAL A 64 -7.59 -0.54 -4.89
C VAL A 64 -8.93 -1.04 -5.37
N ASN A 65 -9.39 -2.12 -4.76
CA ASN A 65 -10.77 -2.57 -4.78
C ASN A 65 -11.26 -2.71 -3.34
N ILE A 66 -12.51 -2.34 -3.10
CA ILE A 66 -13.14 -2.47 -1.78
C ILE A 66 -14.06 -3.68 -1.82
N HIS A 67 -13.99 -4.51 -0.78
CA HIS A 67 -14.79 -5.72 -0.62
C HIS A 67 -15.50 -5.67 0.73
N TYR A 68 -16.80 -5.39 0.73
CA TYR A 68 -17.64 -5.47 1.92
C TYR A 68 -18.02 -6.93 2.18
N ILE A 69 -17.73 -7.42 3.39
CA ILE A 69 -17.93 -8.82 3.80
C ILE A 69 -18.66 -8.85 5.14
N HIS A 70 -19.96 -9.14 5.10
CA HIS A 70 -20.81 -9.30 6.27
C HIS A 70 -22.20 -9.82 5.85
N SER A 71 -22.72 -10.83 6.53
CA SER A 71 -24.10 -11.36 6.38
C SER A 71 -24.65 -11.39 4.92
N ALA A 72 -25.91 -11.04 4.64
CA ALA A 72 -26.39 -10.95 3.26
C ALA A 72 -25.99 -9.59 2.65
N ASN A 73 -25.21 -9.60 1.57
CA ASN A 73 -24.74 -8.42 0.81
C ASN A 73 -23.58 -7.59 1.40
N GLY A 74 -22.80 -8.08 2.36
CA GLY A 74 -21.63 -7.32 2.84
C GLY A 74 -21.93 -6.35 3.98
N GLY A 75 -23.14 -6.36 4.55
CA GLY A 75 -23.62 -5.38 5.52
C GLY A 75 -24.00 -4.05 4.86
N PHE A 76 -23.10 -3.51 4.03
CA PHE A 76 -23.39 -2.39 3.16
C PHE A 76 -24.30 -2.79 1.98
N HIS A 77 -24.95 -1.82 1.35
CA HIS A 77 -25.73 -2.05 0.13
C HIS A 77 -25.23 -1.21 -1.04
N ASN A 78 -25.45 -1.73 -2.25
CA ASN A 78 -25.13 -1.04 -3.50
C ASN A 78 -26.22 0.00 -3.81
N GLY A 79 -26.01 1.24 -3.35
CA GLY A 79 -26.92 2.37 -3.58
C GLY A 79 -26.40 3.35 -4.64
N PRO A 80 -27.29 4.14 -5.29
CA PRO A 80 -26.87 5.24 -6.16
C PRO A 80 -26.20 6.36 -5.33
N PRO A 81 -25.44 7.29 -5.95
CA PRO A 81 -24.82 8.40 -5.24
C PRO A 81 -25.80 9.33 -4.48
N SER A 82 -27.07 9.34 -4.88
CA SER A 82 -28.14 10.10 -4.21
C SER A 82 -28.66 9.45 -2.93
N ASP A 83 -28.29 8.20 -2.65
CA ASP A 83 -28.68 7.52 -1.42
C ASP A 83 -27.73 7.92 -0.28
N GLU A 84 -28.27 8.74 0.63
CA GLU A 84 -27.53 9.33 1.75
C GLU A 84 -27.41 8.41 2.97
N GLN A 85 -27.92 7.17 2.89
CA GLN A 85 -27.75 6.20 3.97
C GLN A 85 -26.28 5.92 4.25
N VAL A 86 -25.91 5.87 5.53
CA VAL A 86 -24.54 5.63 5.99
C VAL A 86 -23.99 4.27 5.56
N THR A 87 -24.88 3.34 5.20
CA THR A 87 -24.58 1.98 4.72
C THR A 87 -24.56 1.85 3.20
N ASN A 88 -24.71 2.95 2.45
CA ASN A 88 -24.47 2.94 1.01
C ASN A 88 -22.96 2.74 0.75
N GLY A 89 -22.58 1.52 0.33
CA GLY A 89 -21.19 1.11 0.19
C GLY A 89 -20.43 1.89 -0.89
N ASN A 90 -21.09 2.37 -1.94
CA ASN A 90 -20.44 3.16 -2.98
C ASN A 90 -20.05 4.55 -2.44
N THR A 91 -20.99 5.20 -1.76
CA THR A 91 -20.77 6.51 -1.13
C THR A 91 -19.75 6.41 0.01
N TRP A 92 -19.85 5.37 0.85
CA TRP A 92 -18.91 5.14 1.94
C TRP A 92 -17.49 4.89 1.40
N GLY A 93 -17.34 4.03 0.38
CA GLY A 93 -16.06 3.73 -0.25
C GLY A 93 -15.42 4.97 -0.87
N LEU A 94 -16.20 5.80 -1.56
CA LEU A 94 -15.70 7.06 -2.11
C LEU A 94 -15.24 8.04 -1.01
N ARG A 95 -15.99 8.15 0.09
CA ARG A 95 -15.60 8.98 1.25
C ARG A 95 -14.30 8.49 1.88
N LEU A 96 -14.15 7.17 2.05
CA LEU A 96 -12.93 6.54 2.54
C LEU A 96 -11.74 6.95 1.66
N ILE A 97 -11.82 6.72 0.35
CA ILE A 97 -10.73 7.00 -0.60
C ILE A 97 -10.37 8.49 -0.66
N ASN A 98 -11.38 9.36 -0.67
CA ASN A 98 -11.15 10.81 -0.65
C ASN A 98 -10.43 11.26 0.63
N HIS A 99 -10.74 10.66 1.77
CA HIS A 99 -10.08 10.99 3.03
C HIS A 99 -8.67 10.45 3.13
N ILE A 100 -8.44 9.20 2.68
CA ILE A 100 -7.09 8.64 2.54
C ILE A 100 -6.23 9.60 1.72
N ASN A 101 -6.72 10.03 0.56
CA ASN A 101 -6.01 10.99 -0.28
C ASN A 101 -5.85 12.37 0.39
N SER A 102 -6.79 12.78 1.27
CA SER A 102 -6.66 14.00 2.03
C SER A 102 -5.56 13.93 3.09
N ILE A 103 -5.35 12.78 3.71
CA ILE A 103 -4.24 12.53 4.63
C ILE A 103 -2.93 12.52 3.84
N LEU A 104 -2.87 11.74 2.76
CA LEU A 104 -1.63 11.53 1.99
C LEU A 104 -1.17 12.78 1.22
N LYS A 105 -2.07 13.69 0.86
CA LYS A 105 -1.70 14.95 0.18
C LYS A 105 -1.18 16.03 1.13
N ASP A 106 -1.42 15.89 2.43
CA ASP A 106 -1.12 16.92 3.43
C ASP A 106 -0.85 16.27 4.80
N LEU A 107 0.31 15.63 4.91
CA LEU A 107 0.76 15.03 6.17
C LEU A 107 1.04 16.11 7.21
N GLN A 108 0.56 15.84 8.43
CA GLN A 108 0.47 16.82 9.50
C GLN A 108 1.61 16.72 10.50
N TYR A 109 1.73 17.74 11.34
CA TYR A 109 2.64 17.77 12.48
C TYR A 109 2.28 16.72 13.54
N SER A 110 3.30 16.07 14.11
CA SER A 110 3.19 15.16 15.25
C SER A 110 3.97 15.65 16.47
N ALA A 111 3.25 15.95 17.56
CA ALA A 111 3.88 16.41 18.81
C ALA A 111 4.77 15.36 19.49
N THR A 112 4.58 14.09 19.12
CA THR A 112 5.30 12.93 19.65
C THR A 112 6.49 12.52 18.79
N SER A 113 6.74 13.18 17.65
CA SER A 113 7.91 12.91 16.80
C SER A 113 9.01 13.96 17.01
N LYS A 114 10.29 13.54 16.94
CA LYS A 114 11.46 14.43 17.06
C LYS A 114 11.69 15.25 15.78
N ALA A 115 11.30 14.72 14.62
CA ALA A 115 11.28 15.43 13.35
C ALA A 115 10.01 15.10 12.56
N GLN A 116 9.70 15.94 11.56
CA GLN A 116 8.42 15.93 10.85
C GLN A 116 8.65 15.85 9.35
N PHE A 117 7.91 14.99 8.66
CA PHE A 117 7.67 15.13 7.23
C PHE A 117 6.31 15.79 7.04
N LEU A 118 6.28 16.97 6.43
CA LEU A 118 5.07 17.77 6.26
C LEU A 118 4.70 17.88 4.78
N GLY A 119 3.39 17.93 4.50
CA GLY A 119 2.87 18.15 3.16
C GLY A 119 2.69 16.87 2.34
N ASP A 120 2.83 16.99 1.03
CA ASP A 120 2.43 15.93 0.09
C ASP A 120 3.37 14.72 0.13
N SER A 121 2.83 13.56 0.52
CA SER A 121 3.56 12.28 0.50
C SER A 121 3.94 11.80 -0.90
N ARG A 122 3.34 12.38 -1.94
CA ARG A 122 3.40 11.94 -3.35
C ARG A 122 2.74 10.58 -3.60
N ILE A 123 1.86 10.13 -2.70
CA ILE A 123 1.11 8.87 -2.80
C ILE A 123 -0.38 9.19 -2.89
N ARG A 124 -1.10 8.51 -3.78
CA ARG A 124 -2.55 8.57 -3.92
C ARG A 124 -3.13 7.17 -3.97
N VAL A 125 -4.41 7.06 -3.71
CA VAL A 125 -5.19 5.82 -3.79
C VAL A 125 -6.38 6.06 -4.71
N GLU A 126 -6.66 5.12 -5.61
CA GLU A 126 -7.80 5.20 -6.52
C GLU A 126 -8.59 3.89 -6.55
N LEU A 127 -9.92 3.99 -6.60
CA LEU A 127 -10.74 2.84 -6.96
C LEU A 127 -10.45 2.47 -8.41
N TYR A 128 -10.07 1.22 -8.63
CA TYR A 128 -9.75 0.73 -9.96
C TYR A 128 -10.90 -0.08 -10.54
N SER A 129 -11.26 0.27 -11.77
CA SER A 129 -12.19 -0.47 -12.61
C SER A 129 -11.68 -0.37 -14.05
N ASP A 130 -11.65 -1.50 -14.74
CA ASP A 130 -11.35 -1.53 -16.18
C ASP A 130 -12.66 -1.33 -16.96
N PRO A 131 -12.82 -0.26 -17.76
CA PRO A 131 -14.04 -0.02 -18.52
C PRO A 131 -14.36 -1.10 -19.56
N LEU A 132 -13.37 -1.91 -19.95
CA LEU A 132 -13.56 -3.05 -20.86
C LEU A 132 -13.97 -4.33 -20.12
N GLN A 133 -13.89 -4.33 -18.78
CA GLN A 133 -14.25 -5.46 -17.96
C GLN A 133 -15.76 -5.47 -17.68
N SER A 134 -16.54 -6.08 -18.59
CA SER A 134 -18.01 -6.13 -18.48
C SER A 134 -18.55 -6.88 -17.26
N SER A 135 -17.71 -7.64 -16.57
CA SER A 135 -18.05 -8.32 -15.32
C SER A 135 -17.92 -7.45 -14.06
N ASP A 136 -17.32 -6.27 -14.19
CA ASP A 136 -17.24 -5.26 -13.12
C ASP A 136 -18.46 -4.33 -13.18
N SER A 137 -19.58 -4.80 -12.63
CA SER A 137 -20.81 -4.03 -12.55
C SER A 137 -20.86 -3.03 -11.39
N THR A 138 -19.82 -3.01 -10.55
CA THR A 138 -19.80 -2.22 -9.31
C THR A 138 -18.61 -1.29 -9.20
N HIS A 139 -17.83 -1.17 -10.28
CA HIS A 139 -16.73 -0.22 -10.46
C HIS A 139 -15.68 -0.29 -9.34
N GLY A 140 -15.26 -1.51 -9.01
CA GLY A 140 -14.23 -1.77 -7.99
C GLY A 140 -14.73 -1.80 -6.54
N VAL A 141 -16.04 -1.73 -6.31
CA VAL A 141 -16.67 -1.83 -4.97
C VAL A 141 -17.55 -3.07 -4.91
N TRP A 142 -17.15 -4.09 -4.16
CA TRP A 142 -17.77 -5.42 -4.19
C TRP A 142 -18.46 -5.77 -2.87
N TYR A 143 -19.49 -6.61 -2.97
CA TYR A 143 -20.37 -6.97 -1.86
C TYR A 143 -20.47 -8.50 -1.74
N TRP A 144 -20.11 -9.05 -0.58
CA TRP A 144 -19.99 -10.49 -0.37
C TRP A 144 -20.62 -10.92 0.94
N LYS A 145 -21.16 -12.14 0.97
CA LYS A 145 -21.64 -12.73 2.22
C LYS A 145 -20.52 -13.26 3.10
N SER A 146 -19.45 -13.78 2.50
CA SER A 146 -18.27 -14.27 3.20
C SER A 146 -17.02 -14.13 2.33
N LYS A 147 -15.83 -14.18 2.95
CA LYS A 147 -14.55 -14.09 2.24
C LYS A 147 -14.39 -15.19 1.17
N ASP A 148 -14.89 -16.39 1.44
CA ASP A 148 -14.83 -17.53 0.50
C ASP A 148 -15.60 -17.31 -0.81
N GLN A 149 -16.53 -16.35 -0.84
CA GLN A 149 -17.29 -16.00 -2.03
C GLN A 149 -16.66 -14.86 -2.85
N CYS A 150 -15.62 -14.22 -2.32
CA CYS A 150 -14.96 -13.10 -2.98
C CYS A 150 -14.40 -13.51 -4.35
N LYS A 151 -14.76 -12.76 -5.38
CA LYS A 151 -14.13 -12.87 -6.69
C LYS A 151 -13.01 -11.84 -6.79
N TYR A 152 -11.79 -12.32 -6.96
CA TYR A 152 -10.59 -11.50 -7.11
C TYR A 152 -10.42 -11.07 -8.57
N LEU A 153 -11.37 -10.31 -9.11
CA LEU A 153 -11.46 -10.03 -10.55
C LEU A 153 -10.17 -9.44 -11.14
N TYR A 154 -9.49 -8.57 -10.37
CA TYR A 154 -8.24 -7.93 -10.78
C TYR A 154 -6.98 -8.54 -10.18
N GLY A 155 -7.10 -9.61 -9.37
CA GLY A 155 -5.98 -10.30 -8.75
C GLY A 155 -4.93 -9.36 -8.15
N ASP A 156 -3.66 -9.55 -8.50
CA ASP A 156 -2.54 -8.76 -8.00
C ASP A 156 -2.38 -7.36 -8.63
N SER A 157 -3.30 -6.97 -9.52
CA SER A 157 -3.30 -5.64 -10.15
C SER A 157 -4.01 -4.57 -9.30
N VAL A 158 -4.61 -4.97 -8.18
CA VAL A 158 -5.17 -4.07 -7.16
C VAL A 158 -4.74 -4.52 -5.77
N LEU A 159 -4.70 -3.57 -4.83
CA LEU A 159 -4.69 -3.84 -3.39
C LEU A 159 -6.15 -4.03 -2.93
N HIS A 160 -6.45 -5.21 -2.40
CA HIS A 160 -7.78 -5.55 -1.89
C HIS A 160 -7.97 -5.01 -0.47
N ILE A 161 -8.94 -4.11 -0.31
CA ILE A 161 -9.41 -3.60 0.97
C ILE A 161 -10.62 -4.44 1.38
N PHE A 162 -10.47 -5.30 2.38
CA PHE A 162 -11.58 -6.04 2.96
C PHE A 162 -12.17 -5.28 4.12
N ILE A 163 -13.46 -4.99 4.05
CA ILE A 163 -14.22 -4.41 5.15
C ILE A 163 -15.05 -5.54 5.73
N VAL A 164 -14.67 -6.00 6.92
CA VAL A 164 -15.23 -7.20 7.55
C VAL A 164 -15.91 -6.81 8.85
N ASP A 165 -17.17 -7.18 9.02
CA ASP A 165 -17.88 -7.00 10.29
C ASP A 165 -18.24 -8.36 10.88
N TYR A 166 -17.99 -8.53 12.17
CA TYR A 166 -18.28 -9.77 12.87
C TYR A 166 -19.59 -9.62 13.66
N ASP A 167 -20.56 -10.50 13.40
CA ASP A 167 -21.87 -10.53 14.12
C ASP A 167 -21.72 -10.69 15.65
N GLN A 168 -20.54 -11.09 16.13
CA GLN A 168 -20.25 -11.38 17.52
C GLN A 168 -19.43 -10.21 18.11
N ASN A 169 -20.06 -9.49 19.03
CA ASN A 169 -19.53 -8.37 19.82
C ASN A 169 -19.36 -7.07 19.02
N LYS A 170 -20.42 -6.24 19.08
CA LYS A 170 -20.51 -4.86 18.55
C LYS A 170 -19.61 -3.88 19.33
N ASP A 171 -18.33 -4.19 19.43
CA ASP A 171 -17.45 -3.55 20.41
C ASP A 171 -16.98 -2.16 19.98
N CYS A 172 -17.53 -1.57 18.91
CA CYS A 172 -17.21 -0.21 18.42
C CYS A 172 -15.69 0.04 18.34
N ASN A 173 -14.91 -0.98 17.96
CA ASN A 173 -13.45 -0.89 17.93
C ASN A 173 -12.96 -0.49 16.54
N LEU A 174 -11.75 0.07 16.49
CA LEU A 174 -11.02 0.32 15.25
C LEU A 174 -9.87 -0.68 15.16
N LYS A 175 -10.00 -1.69 14.29
CA LYS A 175 -9.00 -2.75 14.11
C LYS A 175 -8.72 -2.98 12.64
N GLY A 176 -7.44 -3.16 12.31
CA GLY A 176 -6.99 -3.45 10.96
C GLY A 176 -5.92 -4.53 10.94
N TYR A 177 -5.63 -5.03 9.75
CA TYR A 177 -4.54 -5.94 9.50
C TYR A 177 -4.03 -5.79 8.07
N ALA A 178 -2.71 -5.71 7.92
CA ALA A 178 -2.01 -5.80 6.65
C ALA A 178 -1.48 -7.23 6.42
N CYS A 179 -1.52 -7.70 5.19
CA CYS A 179 -1.02 -9.05 4.84
C CYS A 179 0.49 -9.28 5.08
N GLY A 180 1.28 -8.24 5.37
CA GLY A 180 2.72 -8.33 5.51
C GLY A 180 3.43 -7.01 5.25
N LEU A 181 4.76 -7.08 5.09
CA LEU A 181 5.67 -5.93 5.00
C LEU A 181 6.34 -5.73 3.64
N ASP A 182 5.94 -6.51 2.64
CA ASP A 182 6.60 -6.58 1.33
C ASP A 182 5.60 -6.56 0.17
N PHE A 183 4.78 -5.50 0.10
CA PHE A 183 3.86 -5.22 -0.99
C PHE A 183 2.90 -6.37 -1.36
N CYS A 184 2.52 -7.19 -0.40
CA CYS A 184 1.37 -8.07 -0.55
C CYS A 184 0.08 -7.23 -0.81
N ASN A 185 -0.96 -7.85 -1.38
CA ASN A 185 -2.08 -7.11 -1.98
C ASN A 185 -3.40 -7.21 -1.20
N GLU A 186 -3.36 -7.40 0.12
CA GLU A 186 -4.56 -7.45 0.97
C GLU A 186 -4.40 -6.64 2.26
N LEU A 187 -5.44 -5.88 2.63
CA LEU A 187 -5.59 -5.37 3.99
C LEU A 187 -7.04 -5.51 4.45
N VAL A 188 -7.23 -5.55 5.76
CA VAL A 188 -8.53 -5.72 6.40
C VAL A 188 -8.79 -4.51 7.30
N LEU A 189 -10.01 -3.99 7.23
CA LEU A 189 -10.58 -2.99 8.12
C LEU A 189 -11.80 -3.63 8.78
N GLN A 190 -11.80 -3.73 10.11
CA GLN A 190 -12.85 -4.46 10.84
C GLN A 190 -13.88 -3.53 11.45
N ASP A 191 -15.13 -4.01 11.52
CA ASP A 191 -16.25 -3.40 12.25
C ASP A 191 -16.72 -2.03 11.69
N ALA A 192 -16.49 -1.76 10.41
CA ALA A 192 -16.85 -0.47 9.80
C ALA A 192 -18.36 -0.30 9.62
N TYR A 193 -19.09 -1.37 9.29
CA TYR A 193 -20.54 -1.34 9.19
C TYR A 193 -21.19 -1.11 10.55
N ASP A 194 -20.74 -1.83 11.58
CA ASP A 194 -21.24 -1.67 12.94
C ASP A 194 -20.95 -0.28 13.50
N ASN A 195 -19.78 0.29 13.22
CA ASN A 195 -19.46 1.67 13.59
C ASN A 195 -20.38 2.68 12.87
N ALA A 196 -20.64 2.47 11.57
CA ALA A 196 -21.52 3.34 10.79
C ALA A 196 -22.99 3.26 11.24
N LEU A 197 -23.50 2.06 11.52
CA LEU A 197 -24.90 1.85 11.91
C LEU A 197 -25.20 2.25 13.35
N ASN A 198 -24.35 1.84 14.29
CA ASN A 198 -24.60 2.04 15.71
C ASN A 198 -24.14 3.42 16.21
N GLN A 199 -23.68 4.30 15.30
CA GLN A 199 -23.15 5.64 15.62
C GLN A 199 -22.09 5.57 16.72
N CYS A 200 -21.19 4.60 16.60
CA CYS A 200 -20.04 4.46 17.47
C CYS A 200 -19.12 5.70 17.37
N ILE A 201 -18.08 5.75 18.19
CA ILE A 201 -17.14 6.89 18.23
C ILE A 201 -16.29 7.05 16.96
N PHE A 202 -16.18 6.01 16.12
CA PHE A 202 -15.37 6.04 14.90
C PHE A 202 -16.23 6.15 13.65
N GLY A 203 -16.01 7.20 12.86
CA GLY A 203 -16.60 7.34 11.54
C GLY A 203 -15.68 6.83 10.44
N TRP A 204 -16.14 6.94 9.18
CA TRP A 204 -15.37 6.56 7.98
C TRP A 204 -13.98 7.22 7.91
N TRP A 205 -13.80 8.41 8.52
CA TRP A 205 -12.51 9.10 8.58
C TRP A 205 -11.47 8.33 9.39
N SER A 206 -11.87 7.68 10.49
CA SER A 206 -10.99 6.84 11.30
C SER A 206 -10.56 5.57 10.54
N PHE A 207 -11.44 5.03 9.71
CA PHE A 207 -11.10 3.91 8.82
C PHE A 207 -10.13 4.30 7.70
N ALA A 208 -10.17 5.55 7.24
CA ALA A 208 -9.16 6.07 6.31
C ALA A 208 -7.79 6.23 6.98
N SER A 209 -7.75 6.71 8.23
CA SER A 209 -6.53 6.69 9.05
C SER A 209 -5.99 5.27 9.24
N LEU A 210 -6.86 4.34 9.61
CA LEU A 210 -6.50 2.93 9.76
C LEU A 210 -5.98 2.33 8.45
N PHE A 211 -6.60 2.64 7.31
CA PHE A 211 -6.07 2.24 6.00
C PHE A 211 -4.63 2.75 5.81
N CYS A 212 -4.34 4.01 6.14
CA CYS A 212 -3.00 4.56 5.99
C CYS A 212 -1.98 3.81 6.87
N HIS A 213 -2.37 3.41 8.08
CA HIS A 213 -1.57 2.57 8.97
C HIS A 213 -1.27 1.20 8.35
N GLU A 214 -2.30 0.46 7.92
CA GLU A 214 -2.12 -0.86 7.31
C GLU A 214 -1.35 -0.79 5.98
N MET A 215 -1.57 0.27 5.19
CA MET A 215 -0.79 0.55 3.99
C MET A 215 0.68 0.80 4.34
N GLY A 216 0.95 1.51 5.45
CA GLY A 216 2.30 1.70 5.99
C GLY A 216 3.00 0.37 6.23
N HIS A 217 2.31 -0.61 6.82
CA HIS A 217 2.82 -1.97 6.95
C HIS A 217 3.12 -2.60 5.60
N ILE A 218 2.19 -2.62 4.65
CA ILE A 218 2.40 -3.19 3.30
C ILE A 218 3.65 -2.62 2.63
N MET A 219 3.94 -1.34 2.88
CA MET A 219 5.10 -0.62 2.32
C MET A 219 6.36 -0.71 3.20
N GLY A 220 6.37 -1.58 4.21
CA GLY A 220 7.54 -1.96 4.99
C GLY A 220 7.78 -1.16 6.27
N LEU A 221 6.78 -0.42 6.77
CA LEU A 221 6.89 0.24 8.08
C LEU A 221 6.48 -0.71 9.21
N CYS A 222 7.22 -0.65 10.32
CA CYS A 222 6.82 -1.28 11.58
C CYS A 222 6.01 -0.29 12.43
N HIS A 223 5.32 -0.82 13.43
CA HIS A 223 4.80 0.02 14.51
C HIS A 223 5.91 0.90 15.07
N SER A 224 5.58 2.17 15.37
CA SER A 224 6.52 3.15 15.90
C SER A 224 7.26 2.61 17.13
N PHE A 225 6.56 1.91 18.01
CA PHE A 225 7.07 1.31 19.24
C PHE A 225 7.78 -0.04 19.10
N TYR A 226 8.05 -0.51 17.88
CA TYR A 226 8.89 -1.69 17.66
C TYR A 226 10.33 -1.43 18.15
N CYS A 227 10.92 -2.37 18.91
CA CYS A 227 12.23 -2.21 19.54
C CYS A 227 13.35 -1.95 18.53
N ASP A 228 13.30 -2.66 17.40
CA ASP A 228 14.28 -2.55 16.32
C ASP A 228 13.75 -1.66 15.18
N ASN A 229 12.81 -0.76 15.48
CA ASN A 229 12.35 0.21 14.48
C ASN A 229 13.53 1.11 14.09
N GLU A 230 13.92 1.07 12.82
CA GLU A 230 15.05 1.84 12.29
C GLU A 230 14.89 3.36 12.44
N CYS A 231 13.66 3.85 12.61
CA CYS A 231 13.37 5.26 12.82
C CYS A 231 13.32 5.65 14.31
N LYS A 232 13.37 4.66 15.22
CA LYS A 232 13.48 4.91 16.66
C LYS A 232 14.75 5.68 16.94
N ASP A 233 14.63 6.72 17.75
CA ASP A 233 15.71 7.62 18.12
C ASP A 233 16.38 8.42 16.99
N VAL A 234 16.04 8.15 15.73
CA VAL A 234 16.36 9.00 14.58
C VAL A 234 15.42 10.20 14.56
N ASP A 235 14.11 9.94 14.46
CA ASP A 235 13.09 11.00 14.43
C ASP A 235 11.76 10.64 15.11
N LEU A 236 11.63 9.43 15.68
CA LEU A 236 10.52 9.04 16.54
C LEU A 236 10.89 9.15 18.03
N ASP A 237 9.99 9.71 18.86
CA ASP A 237 10.11 9.71 20.33
C ASP A 237 9.10 8.72 20.91
N ILE A 238 9.55 7.47 21.08
CA ILE A 238 8.71 6.36 21.54
C ILE A 238 8.26 6.57 22.99
N ALA A 239 9.05 7.26 23.81
CA ALA A 239 8.68 7.54 25.19
C ALA A 239 7.50 8.51 25.25
N ARG A 240 7.47 9.54 24.39
CA ARG A 240 6.32 10.44 24.26
C ARG A 240 5.13 9.74 23.64
N GLU A 241 5.35 8.97 22.57
CA GLU A 241 4.27 8.28 21.88
C GLU A 241 3.56 7.26 22.78
N CYS A 242 4.31 6.48 23.56
CA CYS A 242 3.77 5.38 24.38
C CYS A 242 3.66 5.68 25.88
N ASN A 243 4.01 6.89 26.36
CA ASN A 243 4.03 7.35 27.75
C ASN A 243 4.93 6.57 28.74
N LYS A 244 5.08 5.24 28.64
CA LYS A 244 5.76 4.37 29.62
C LYS A 244 6.99 3.60 29.08
N ASN A 245 7.42 3.91 27.87
CA ASN A 245 8.51 3.24 27.14
C ASN A 245 8.51 1.68 27.17
N PRO A 246 7.44 1.01 26.76
CA PRO A 246 7.53 -0.38 26.33
C PRO A 246 7.91 -0.39 24.83
N CYS A 247 9.09 -0.91 24.50
CA CYS A 247 9.36 -1.31 23.11
C CYS A 247 9.00 -2.79 22.94
N TYR A 248 8.63 -3.19 21.73
CA TYR A 248 8.14 -4.55 21.45
C TYR A 248 9.01 -5.30 20.45
N SER A 249 9.06 -6.62 20.54
CA SER A 249 9.87 -7.46 19.64
C SER A 249 9.17 -7.82 18.31
N ASP A 250 8.01 -7.24 18.03
CA ASP A 250 7.20 -7.59 16.86
C ASP A 250 6.88 -6.37 15.99
N CYS A 251 7.30 -6.43 14.73
CA CYS A 251 7.01 -5.47 13.67
C CYS A 251 5.59 -5.74 13.13
N GLY A 252 4.56 -5.26 13.84
CA GLY A 252 3.15 -5.36 13.42
C GLY A 252 2.18 -6.02 14.41
N GLY A 253 2.67 -6.53 15.55
CA GLY A 253 1.85 -7.32 16.48
C GLY A 253 0.85 -6.54 17.37
N PRO A 254 -0.22 -7.21 17.89
CA PRO A 254 -1.37 -6.62 18.60
C PRO A 254 -1.07 -6.14 20.03
N ASN A 255 0.20 -6.01 20.42
CA ASN A 255 0.59 -5.87 21.82
C ASN A 255 0.45 -4.44 22.35
N SER A 256 -0.72 -3.80 22.12
CA SER A 256 -1.11 -2.47 22.57
C SER A 256 -1.15 -2.29 24.10
N GLY A 257 -1.02 -3.37 24.88
CA GLY A 257 -1.28 -3.38 26.32
C GLY A 257 -0.44 -2.43 27.19
N PHE A 258 0.67 -1.88 26.67
CA PHE A 258 1.55 -0.97 27.42
C PHE A 258 1.74 0.41 26.77
N CYS A 259 1.46 0.57 25.47
CA CYS A 259 1.45 1.85 24.78
C CYS A 259 0.07 2.48 24.82
N ASN A 260 -0.12 3.49 25.66
CA ASN A 260 -1.37 4.25 25.68
C ASN A 260 -1.25 5.47 24.75
N ASN A 261 -1.35 5.21 23.45
CA ASN A 261 -1.12 6.21 22.39
C ASN A 261 -2.27 7.22 22.26
N TRP A 262 -3.45 6.89 22.80
CA TRP A 262 -4.60 7.79 22.81
C TRP A 262 -4.36 9.03 23.69
N PRO A 263 -3.97 8.90 24.97
CA PRO A 263 -3.60 10.06 25.81
C PRO A 263 -2.28 10.73 25.46
N SER A 264 -1.38 10.08 24.72
CA SER A 264 -0.13 10.76 24.31
C SER A 264 -0.37 11.85 23.27
N GLY A 265 -1.56 11.87 22.65
CA GLY A 265 -1.85 12.80 21.56
C GLY A 265 -1.05 12.48 20.29
N SER A 266 -0.50 11.27 20.19
CA SER A 266 0.20 10.85 18.98
C SER A 266 -0.78 10.82 17.80
N ASN A 267 -0.32 11.32 16.67
CA ASN A 267 -0.95 11.17 15.37
C ASN A 267 0.01 10.51 14.35
N ASN A 268 1.09 9.87 14.84
CA ASN A 268 1.99 9.10 14.01
C ASN A 268 1.21 7.98 13.31
N MET A 269 1.43 7.82 12.00
CA MET A 269 0.73 6.85 11.16
C MET A 269 0.92 5.42 11.66
N MET A 270 2.08 5.10 12.21
CA MET A 270 2.42 3.75 12.68
C MET A 270 2.21 3.56 14.19
N GLY A 271 1.51 4.48 14.85
CA GLY A 271 1.06 4.33 16.23
C GLY A 271 -0.33 3.70 16.33
N TYR A 272 -0.75 3.33 17.54
CA TYR A 272 -2.11 2.85 17.86
C TYR A 272 -3.04 3.97 18.37
N ASN A 273 -3.23 4.99 17.54
CA ASN A 273 -4.20 6.08 17.75
C ASN A 273 -5.19 6.08 16.55
N ALA A 274 -6.37 6.70 16.63
CA ALA A 274 -7.26 6.78 15.44
C ALA A 274 -7.04 8.02 14.57
N ASN A 275 -5.98 8.78 14.79
CA ASN A 275 -5.64 9.96 13.99
C ASN A 275 -4.27 9.76 13.34
N GLN A 276 -4.15 8.81 12.43
CA GLN A 276 -2.89 8.36 11.84
C GLN A 276 -2.54 9.19 10.59
N ASN A 277 -2.16 10.46 10.79
CA ASN A 277 -1.97 11.43 9.69
C ASN A 277 -0.61 12.13 9.65
N ALA A 278 0.39 11.63 10.39
CA ALA A 278 1.75 12.13 10.39
C ALA A 278 2.78 11.02 10.11
N LEU A 279 3.84 11.36 9.41
CA LEU A 279 5.04 10.51 9.24
C LEU A 279 6.27 11.29 9.68
N SER A 280 7.23 10.57 10.26
CA SER A 280 8.57 11.11 10.43
C SER A 280 9.34 11.07 9.08
N PRO A 281 10.39 11.89 8.90
CA PRO A 281 11.23 11.84 7.71
C PRO A 281 11.78 10.44 7.38
N CYS A 282 12.21 9.67 8.37
CA CYS A 282 12.71 8.31 8.23
C CYS A 282 11.60 7.37 7.76
N GLN A 283 10.42 7.43 8.37
CA GLN A 283 9.28 6.60 7.95
C GLN A 283 8.90 6.91 6.50
N TRP A 284 8.77 8.19 6.13
CA TRP A 284 8.46 8.57 4.76
C TRP A 284 9.55 8.12 3.77
N LYS A 285 10.84 8.30 4.10
CA LYS A 285 11.95 7.85 3.24
C LYS A 285 11.93 6.34 3.01
N LYS A 286 11.74 5.55 4.06
CA LYS A 286 11.68 4.08 3.97
C LYS A 286 10.51 3.65 3.10
N LEU A 287 9.32 4.16 3.41
CA LEU A 287 8.09 3.87 2.67
C LEU A 287 8.24 4.25 1.19
N PHE A 288 8.71 5.46 0.88
CA PHE A 288 8.82 5.94 -0.49
C PHE A 288 9.93 5.23 -1.27
N THR A 289 11.04 4.87 -0.62
CA THR A 289 12.09 4.05 -1.23
C THR A 289 11.54 2.68 -1.63
N ASN A 290 10.83 2.03 -0.71
CA ASN A 290 10.16 0.76 -0.95
C ASN A 290 9.15 0.86 -2.11
N LEU A 291 8.40 1.96 -2.18
CA LEU A 291 7.44 2.25 -3.25
C LEU A 291 8.11 2.43 -4.62
N VAL A 292 9.27 3.08 -4.67
CA VAL A 292 9.99 3.31 -5.94
C VAL A 292 10.49 2.00 -6.55
N PHE A 293 10.91 1.03 -5.73
CA PHE A 293 11.52 -0.22 -6.19
C PHE A 293 10.58 -1.43 -6.15
N THR A 294 9.32 -1.24 -5.78
CA THR A 294 8.34 -2.31 -5.78
C THR A 294 8.07 -2.84 -7.18
N LYS A 295 7.68 -4.11 -7.25
CA LYS A 295 7.18 -4.77 -8.46
C LYS A 295 5.67 -5.02 -8.40
N ALA A 296 5.00 -4.52 -7.36
CA ALA A 296 3.56 -4.65 -7.22
C ALA A 296 2.83 -3.98 -8.37
N LYS A 297 1.96 -4.74 -9.05
CA LYS A 297 1.23 -4.26 -10.24
C LYS A 297 0.17 -3.22 -9.90
N TYR A 298 -0.30 -3.20 -8.65
CA TYR A 298 -1.25 -2.22 -8.15
C TYR A 298 -0.62 -0.84 -7.85
N VAL A 299 0.70 -0.70 -7.99
CA VAL A 299 1.42 0.56 -7.82
C VAL A 299 1.73 1.16 -9.19
N VAL A 300 1.18 2.35 -9.46
CA VAL A 300 1.34 3.05 -10.74
C VAL A 300 2.17 4.32 -10.54
N ARG A 301 3.29 4.42 -11.27
CA ARG A 301 4.13 5.63 -11.30
C ARG A 301 3.55 6.65 -12.28
N HIS A 302 3.46 7.91 -11.85
CA HIS A 302 3.14 9.06 -12.69
C HIS A 302 4.33 10.02 -12.65
N ASP A 303 4.95 10.24 -13.81
CA ASP A 303 6.13 11.08 -13.87
C ASP A 303 5.78 12.56 -13.63
N VAL A 304 6.74 13.31 -13.10
CA VAL A 304 6.57 14.73 -12.73
C VAL A 304 6.00 15.58 -13.88
N LYS A 305 6.37 15.25 -15.13
CA LYS A 305 5.92 15.95 -16.34
C LYS A 305 4.45 15.71 -16.68
N GLU A 306 3.86 14.60 -16.21
CA GLU A 306 2.46 14.24 -16.47
C GLU A 306 1.50 14.89 -15.48
N ILE A 307 1.98 15.28 -14.29
CA ILE A 307 1.17 15.84 -13.20
C ILE A 307 0.84 17.34 -13.40
N LEU A 308 1.58 18.03 -14.28
CA LEU A 308 1.38 19.45 -14.60
C LEU A 308 0.45 19.69 -15.81
N ARG A 309 -0.19 18.64 -16.33
CA ARG A 309 -1.24 18.72 -17.35
C ARG A 309 -2.59 18.40 -16.71
#